data_AF-A0A935YRQ1-F1
#
_entry.id   AF-A0A935YRQ1-F1
#
_cell.length_a   1.000
_cell.length_b   1.000
_cell.length_c   1.000
_cell.angle_alpha   90.00
_cell.angle_beta   90.00
_cell.angle_gamma   90.00
#
_symmetry.space_group_name_H-M   'P 1'
#
loop_
_entity.id
_entity.type
_entity.pdbx_description
1 polymer ?
#
loop_
_entity_poly.entity_id
_entity_poly.type
_entity_poly.pdbx_seq_one_letter_code
_entity_poly.pdbx_strand_id
1 'polypeptide(L)'
;MARNLYGCTSADFTLTESGRVVAGATATVWTARTGGTQITDLTDIDGDAITLVTSDADGGIRFYGVDGDKDTYWLDTGTGARIAVRPADLTGEIGPTPDLTIGTVTTGTAAATITGTDASPVLNLTLPSAGANGVNTAAIQDGAVTAAKIADDAHPVSSLRRDSAAAWAARASIPRQAKIMQDLAAVQSTGKTHRTSGKVGPRGRPPTGRSWCSPSN
;
A
#
# COMPACT_ATOMS: atom_id res chain seq x y z
N MET A 1 30.90 -25.63 5.34
CA MET A 1 30.05 -26.23 4.30
C MET A 1 30.45 -27.69 4.20
N ALA A 2 30.52 -28.29 3.02
CA ALA A 2 31.26 -29.54 2.81
C ALA A 2 32.59 -29.20 2.12
N ARG A 3 33.63 -29.99 2.40
CA ARG A 3 34.90 -29.92 1.66
C ARG A 3 34.75 -30.71 0.36
N ASN A 4 35.20 -30.17 -0.77
CA ASN A 4 35.07 -30.85 -2.06
C ASN A 4 36.24 -31.82 -2.29
N LEU A 5 35.95 -32.98 -2.90
CA LEU A 5 36.95 -34.00 -3.25
C LEU A 5 37.71 -33.56 -4.50
N TYR A 6 39.05 -33.61 -4.47
CA TYR A 6 39.92 -33.31 -5.60
C TYR A 6 40.67 -34.57 -6.05
N GLY A 7 40.89 -34.68 -7.36
CA GLY A 7 41.52 -35.83 -8.01
C GLY A 7 40.53 -36.98 -8.21
N CYS A 8 41.01 -38.22 -8.03
CA CYS A 8 40.23 -39.46 -8.16
C CYS A 8 39.59 -39.72 -9.54
N THR A 9 39.93 -38.97 -10.60
CA THR A 9 39.54 -39.29 -11.98
C THR A 9 40.52 -40.29 -12.62
N SER A 10 40.16 -40.83 -13.78
CA SER A 10 41.01 -41.77 -14.54
C SER A 10 42.31 -41.16 -15.10
N ALA A 11 42.59 -39.88 -14.81
CA ALA A 11 43.83 -39.19 -15.20
C ALA A 11 44.72 -38.79 -14.00
N ASP A 12 44.23 -38.86 -12.76
CA ASP A 12 44.89 -38.31 -11.58
C ASP A 12 45.88 -39.30 -10.93
N PHE A 13 46.88 -39.71 -11.71
CA PHE A 13 47.94 -40.64 -11.28
C PHE A 13 49.31 -39.98 -11.29
N THR A 14 50.13 -40.25 -10.27
CA THR A 14 51.55 -39.87 -10.28
C THR A 14 52.36 -40.84 -11.11
N LEU A 15 53.01 -40.34 -12.17
CA LEU A 15 53.76 -41.13 -13.14
C LEU A 15 55.25 -40.73 -13.19
N THR A 16 56.11 -41.66 -13.60
CA THR A 16 57.47 -41.35 -14.06
C THR A 16 57.43 -40.63 -15.41
N GLU A 17 58.54 -39.98 -15.79
CA GLU A 17 58.76 -39.47 -17.16
C GLU A 17 58.59 -40.56 -18.24
N SER A 18 58.86 -41.82 -17.88
CA SER A 18 58.65 -43.01 -18.71
C SER A 18 57.23 -43.61 -18.65
N GLY A 19 56.26 -42.91 -18.06
CA GLY A 19 54.85 -43.29 -18.03
C GLY A 19 54.48 -44.44 -17.10
N ARG A 20 55.34 -44.80 -16.14
CA ARG A 20 55.03 -45.83 -15.12
C ARG A 20 54.40 -45.19 -13.89
N VAL A 21 53.39 -45.84 -13.33
CA VAL A 21 52.78 -45.48 -12.04
C VAL A 21 53.83 -45.46 -10.92
N VAL A 22 53.75 -44.44 -10.06
CA VAL A 22 54.55 -44.26 -8.85
C VAL A 22 53.61 -44.16 -7.66
N ALA A 23 53.72 -45.09 -6.71
CA ALA A 23 53.01 -45.05 -5.43
C ALA A 23 53.77 -44.23 -4.39
N GLY A 24 53.07 -43.60 -3.44
CA GLY A 24 53.69 -42.85 -2.34
C GLY A 24 54.38 -41.55 -2.75
N ALA A 25 54.08 -41.00 -3.93
CA ALA A 25 54.66 -39.75 -4.40
C ALA A 25 53.94 -38.54 -3.78
N THR A 26 54.70 -37.59 -3.25
CA THR A 26 54.17 -36.41 -2.57
C THR A 26 54.02 -35.21 -3.50
N ALA A 27 52.88 -34.51 -3.41
CA ALA A 27 52.59 -33.25 -4.10
C ALA A 27 52.21 -32.14 -3.12
N THR A 28 52.62 -30.91 -3.45
CA THR A 28 52.09 -29.68 -2.83
C THR A 28 50.95 -29.12 -3.68
N VAL A 29 49.97 -28.48 -3.04
CA VAL A 29 48.77 -27.95 -3.70
C VAL A 29 48.83 -26.43 -3.74
N TRP A 30 48.45 -25.82 -4.86
CA TRP A 30 48.60 -24.37 -5.09
C TRP A 30 47.38 -23.73 -5.75
N THR A 31 47.14 -22.45 -5.44
CA THR A 31 46.07 -21.65 -6.06
C THR A 31 46.34 -21.25 -7.52
N ALA A 32 47.56 -21.45 -8.03
CA ALA A 32 47.91 -21.10 -9.41
C ALA A 32 48.99 -22.01 -10.02
N ARG A 33 48.96 -22.14 -11.35
CA ARG A 33 49.93 -22.93 -12.14
C ARG A 33 51.38 -22.49 -11.96
N THR A 34 51.58 -21.18 -11.80
CA THR A 34 52.88 -20.53 -11.60
C THR A 34 52.71 -19.44 -10.56
N GLY A 35 53.57 -19.41 -9.54
CA GLY A 35 53.36 -18.54 -8.38
C GLY A 35 52.17 -19.00 -7.54
N GLY A 36 51.29 -18.07 -7.17
CA GLY A 36 50.16 -18.34 -6.27
C GLY A 36 50.61 -18.64 -4.83
N THR A 37 49.67 -19.14 -4.03
CA THR A 37 49.88 -19.51 -2.63
C THR A 37 49.76 -21.02 -2.48
N GLN A 38 50.57 -21.63 -1.63
CA GLN A 38 50.41 -23.05 -1.27
C GLN A 38 49.19 -23.20 -0.37
N ILE A 39 48.31 -24.15 -0.70
CA ILE A 39 47.15 -24.53 0.08
C ILE A 39 47.61 -25.58 1.09
N THR A 40 47.40 -25.29 2.38
CA THR A 40 47.84 -26.13 3.52
C THR A 40 46.69 -26.52 4.45
N ASP A 41 45.48 -26.00 4.20
CA ASP A 41 44.24 -26.50 4.77
C ASP A 41 43.65 -27.53 3.79
N LEU A 42 44.02 -28.78 3.97
CA LEU A 42 43.57 -29.95 3.21
C LEU A 42 43.27 -31.09 4.18
N THR A 43 42.47 -32.08 3.78
CA THR A 43 42.38 -33.36 4.49
C THR A 43 42.59 -34.53 3.55
N ASP A 44 42.98 -35.68 4.10
CA ASP A 44 42.92 -36.96 3.37
C ASP A 44 41.48 -37.48 3.28
N ILE A 45 41.32 -38.71 2.76
CA ILE A 45 40.03 -39.34 2.50
C ILE A 45 39.28 -39.76 3.78
N ASP A 46 39.99 -39.99 4.88
CA ASP A 46 39.42 -40.38 6.18
C ASP A 46 39.08 -39.14 7.04
N GLY A 47 39.65 -37.98 6.68
CA GLY A 47 39.34 -36.67 7.24
C GLY A 47 40.47 -36.05 8.07
N ASP A 48 41.62 -36.70 8.16
CA ASP A 48 42.77 -36.20 8.90
C ASP A 48 43.48 -35.06 8.13
N ALA A 49 43.98 -34.07 8.87
CA ALA A 49 44.52 -32.83 8.29
C ALA A 49 45.92 -33.03 7.68
N ILE A 50 46.09 -32.63 6.42
CA ILE A 50 47.35 -32.80 5.66
C ILE A 50 47.82 -31.48 5.04
N THR A 51 49.13 -31.35 4.83
CA THR A 51 49.75 -30.19 4.14
C THR A 51 50.43 -30.55 2.82
N LEU A 52 50.48 -31.86 2.54
CA LEU A 52 51.07 -32.53 1.38
C LEU A 52 50.13 -33.67 1.00
N VAL A 53 49.81 -33.80 -0.28
CA VAL A 53 49.01 -34.92 -0.79
C VAL A 53 49.97 -36.04 -1.19
N THR A 54 49.71 -37.27 -0.75
CA THR A 54 50.54 -38.44 -1.09
C THR A 54 49.74 -39.39 -1.95
N SER A 55 50.31 -39.91 -3.04
CA SER A 55 49.62 -40.89 -3.87
C SER A 55 49.51 -42.26 -3.22
N ASP A 56 48.40 -42.94 -3.50
CA ASP A 56 48.07 -44.25 -2.94
C ASP A 56 48.93 -45.39 -3.52
N ALA A 57 48.64 -46.64 -3.13
CA ALA A 57 49.36 -47.82 -3.58
C ALA A 57 49.27 -48.09 -5.09
N ASP A 58 48.22 -47.58 -5.75
CA ASP A 58 48.02 -47.61 -7.20
C ASP A 58 48.48 -46.29 -7.86
N GLY A 59 49.15 -45.41 -7.10
CA GLY A 59 49.64 -44.11 -7.53
C GLY A 59 48.55 -43.07 -7.81
N GLY A 60 47.30 -43.31 -7.39
CA GLY A 60 46.19 -42.37 -7.51
C GLY A 60 46.30 -41.21 -6.51
N ILE A 61 45.83 -40.03 -6.91
CA ILE A 61 45.76 -38.83 -6.06
C ILE A 61 44.31 -38.55 -5.65
N ARG A 62 44.07 -38.41 -4.34
CA ARG A 62 42.76 -38.14 -3.73
C ARG A 62 42.96 -37.31 -2.46
N PHE A 63 42.22 -36.22 -2.29
CA PHE A 63 42.23 -35.38 -1.08
C PHE A 63 41.01 -34.44 -1.06
N TYR A 64 40.66 -33.88 0.09
CA TYR A 64 39.67 -32.80 0.17
C TYR A 64 40.33 -31.42 0.22
N GLY A 65 39.81 -30.48 -0.58
CA GLY A 65 40.25 -29.08 -0.60
C GLY A 65 39.74 -28.27 0.59
N VAL A 66 39.83 -26.94 0.52
CA VAL A 66 39.33 -26.02 1.57
C VAL A 66 37.80 -26.14 1.71
N ASP A 67 37.26 -25.90 2.90
CA ASP A 67 35.80 -25.94 3.13
C ASP A 67 35.04 -24.92 2.27
N GLY A 68 34.05 -25.39 1.51
CA GLY A 68 33.23 -24.58 0.60
C GLY A 68 33.95 -24.11 -0.69
N ASP A 69 35.25 -24.35 -0.84
CA ASP A 69 36.02 -23.92 -2.02
C ASP A 69 35.75 -24.83 -3.23
N LYS A 70 35.65 -24.22 -4.41
CA LYS A 70 35.33 -24.87 -5.69
C LYS A 70 36.28 -24.47 -6.83
N ASP A 71 37.36 -23.74 -6.54
CA ASP A 71 38.33 -23.33 -7.55
C ASP A 71 39.22 -24.50 -8.04
N THR A 72 39.83 -24.31 -9.21
CA THR A 72 40.78 -25.28 -9.79
C THR A 72 42.14 -25.14 -9.12
N TYR A 73 42.59 -26.20 -8.45
CA TYR A 73 43.89 -26.26 -7.78
C TYR A 73 44.98 -26.79 -8.71
N TRP A 74 46.24 -26.57 -8.31
CA TRP A 74 47.42 -26.93 -9.08
C TRP A 74 48.37 -27.79 -8.24
N LEU A 75 48.57 -29.04 -8.65
CA LEU A 75 49.48 -29.99 -7.99
C LEU A 75 50.91 -29.81 -8.49
N ASP A 76 51.85 -29.85 -7.56
CA ASP A 76 53.28 -29.69 -7.77
C ASP A 76 54.04 -30.81 -7.05
N THR A 77 54.51 -31.80 -7.81
CA THR A 77 55.33 -32.94 -7.35
C THR A 77 56.82 -32.60 -7.30
N GLY A 78 57.22 -31.34 -7.49
CA GLY A 78 58.62 -30.93 -7.63
C GLY A 78 59.24 -31.30 -8.98
N THR A 79 58.47 -31.84 -9.93
CA THR A 79 58.94 -32.30 -11.24
C THR A 79 58.11 -31.69 -12.39
N GLY A 80 58.74 -30.86 -13.21
CA GLY A 80 58.10 -30.29 -14.40
C GLY A 80 57.20 -29.09 -14.11
N ALA A 81 56.00 -29.08 -14.71
CA ALA A 81 55.04 -27.99 -14.58
C ALA A 81 53.77 -28.47 -13.86
N ARG A 82 53.16 -27.59 -13.05
CA ARG A 82 51.98 -27.94 -12.25
C ARG A 82 50.80 -28.41 -13.11
N ILE A 83 50.11 -29.42 -12.60
CA ILE A 83 48.93 -30.05 -13.21
C ILE A 83 47.67 -29.53 -12.53
N ALA A 84 46.64 -29.21 -13.32
CA ALA A 84 45.36 -28.75 -12.80
C ALA A 84 44.51 -29.92 -12.29
N VAL A 85 43.98 -29.81 -11.08
CA VAL A 85 42.94 -30.71 -10.54
C VAL A 85 41.70 -29.89 -10.19
N ARG A 86 40.53 -30.50 -10.44
CA ARG A 86 39.22 -29.86 -10.22
C ARG A 86 38.46 -30.57 -9.09
N PRO A 87 37.59 -29.85 -8.37
CA PRO A 87 36.71 -30.48 -7.40
C PRO A 87 35.64 -31.31 -8.11
N ALA A 88 35.37 -32.49 -7.57
CA ALA A 88 34.13 -33.21 -7.77
C ALA A 88 33.09 -32.66 -6.79
N ASP A 89 32.16 -31.84 -7.27
CA ASP A 89 31.00 -31.39 -6.48
C ASP A 89 29.98 -32.55 -6.40
N LEU A 90 30.27 -33.50 -5.52
CA LEU A 90 29.41 -34.65 -5.23
C LEU A 90 28.18 -34.28 -4.38
N THR A 91 28.18 -33.08 -3.82
CA THR A 91 27.10 -32.53 -2.98
C THR A 91 26.05 -31.75 -3.77
N GLY A 92 26.42 -31.20 -4.94
CA GLY A 92 25.52 -30.61 -5.92
C GLY A 92 24.57 -29.56 -5.33
N GLU A 93 25.14 -28.50 -4.72
CA GLU A 93 24.44 -27.46 -3.93
C GLU A 93 22.96 -27.30 -4.28
N ILE A 94 22.10 -27.94 -3.48
CA ILE A 94 20.67 -27.70 -3.56
C ILE A 94 20.46 -26.25 -3.13
N GLY A 95 20.18 -25.39 -4.12
CA GLY A 95 19.95 -23.97 -3.91
C GLY A 95 18.93 -23.75 -2.79
N PRO A 96 19.06 -22.66 -2.00
CA PRO A 96 18.31 -22.46 -0.76
C PRO A 96 16.82 -22.67 -1.01
N THR A 97 16.24 -23.67 -0.33
CA THR A 97 14.84 -24.06 -0.55
C THR A 97 13.94 -22.86 -0.30
N PRO A 98 13.15 -22.41 -1.29
CA PRO A 98 12.41 -21.15 -1.17
C PRO A 98 11.18 -21.31 -0.28
N ASP A 99 11.30 -20.94 0.99
CA ASP A 99 10.20 -20.92 1.96
C ASP A 99 9.09 -19.95 1.54
N LEU A 100 7.97 -20.51 1.07
CA LEU A 100 6.78 -19.75 0.66
C LEU A 100 5.73 -19.74 1.77
N THR A 101 5.66 -18.66 2.54
CA THR A 101 4.59 -18.44 3.53
C THR A 101 3.38 -17.77 2.88
N ILE A 102 2.23 -18.44 2.90
CA ILE A 102 0.93 -17.87 2.48
C ILE A 102 0.17 -17.36 3.72
N GLY A 103 -0.32 -16.12 3.66
CA GLY A 103 -1.09 -15.49 4.73
C GLY A 103 -2.54 -16.00 4.86
N THR A 104 -3.22 -15.61 5.93
CA THR A 104 -4.61 -16.01 6.21
C THR A 104 -5.61 -15.36 5.26
N VAL A 105 -6.51 -16.16 4.69
CA VAL A 105 -7.63 -15.70 3.87
C VAL A 105 -8.87 -15.53 4.73
N THR A 106 -9.42 -14.32 4.79
CA THR A 106 -10.50 -13.95 5.72
C THR A 106 -11.92 -14.20 5.18
N THR A 107 -12.10 -14.30 3.86
CA THR A 107 -13.41 -14.50 3.22
C THR A 107 -13.28 -15.22 1.88
N GLY A 108 -14.15 -16.18 1.60
CA GLY A 108 -14.24 -16.88 0.31
C GLY A 108 -13.20 -18.00 0.12
N THR A 109 -13.34 -18.76 -0.98
CA THR A 109 -12.43 -19.84 -1.33
C THR A 109 -11.19 -19.28 -2.04
N ALA A 110 -10.04 -19.31 -1.37
CA ALA A 110 -8.75 -19.08 -2.03
C ALA A 110 -8.18 -20.38 -2.61
N ALA A 111 -7.30 -20.23 -3.59
CA ALA A 111 -6.52 -21.30 -4.18
C ALA A 111 -5.09 -20.83 -4.46
N ALA A 112 -4.13 -21.73 -4.31
CA ALA A 112 -2.75 -21.53 -4.71
C ALA A 112 -2.27 -22.77 -5.48
N THR A 113 -1.60 -22.57 -6.61
CA THR A 113 -0.95 -23.65 -7.37
C THR A 113 0.45 -23.24 -7.80
N ILE A 114 1.41 -24.16 -7.64
CA ILE A 114 2.77 -24.00 -8.16
C ILE A 114 2.82 -24.67 -9.54
N THR A 115 3.46 -23.99 -10.49
CA THR A 115 3.62 -24.41 -11.89
C THR A 115 5.04 -24.09 -12.36
N GLY A 116 5.42 -24.49 -13.57
CA GLY A 116 6.79 -24.31 -14.08
C GLY A 116 7.71 -25.47 -13.73
N THR A 117 9.02 -25.22 -13.66
CA THR A 117 10.05 -26.21 -13.32
C THR A 117 10.68 -25.91 -11.96
N ASP A 118 11.50 -26.84 -11.46
CA ASP A 118 12.43 -26.64 -10.35
C ASP A 118 13.30 -25.38 -10.50
N ALA A 119 13.86 -25.16 -11.69
CA ALA A 119 14.69 -24.00 -12.02
C ALA A 119 13.88 -22.72 -12.33
N SER A 120 12.55 -22.79 -12.41
CA SER A 120 11.67 -21.64 -12.72
C SER A 120 10.24 -21.87 -12.20
N PRO A 121 10.04 -21.90 -10.87
CA PRO A 121 8.72 -22.11 -10.28
C PRO A 121 7.88 -20.82 -10.33
N VAL A 122 6.62 -20.96 -10.71
CA VAL A 122 5.64 -19.88 -10.80
C VAL A 122 4.48 -20.18 -9.86
N LEU A 123 4.33 -19.33 -8.84
CA LEU A 123 3.19 -19.31 -7.92
C LEU A 123 2.00 -18.60 -8.58
N ASN A 124 0.90 -19.32 -8.74
CA ASN A 124 -0.41 -18.74 -9.07
C ASN A 124 -1.22 -18.65 -7.78
N LEU A 125 -1.57 -17.44 -7.36
CA LEU A 125 -2.37 -17.19 -6.16
C LEU A 125 -3.69 -16.49 -6.54
N THR A 126 -4.81 -17.15 -6.28
CA THR A 126 -6.14 -16.54 -6.43
C THR A 126 -6.58 -15.96 -5.09
N LEU A 127 -6.50 -14.63 -4.97
CA LEU A 127 -7.06 -13.88 -3.86
C LEU A 127 -8.56 -13.63 -4.10
N PRO A 128 -9.47 -14.11 -3.23
CA PRO A 128 -10.88 -13.73 -3.31
C PRO A 128 -11.03 -12.25 -2.96
N SER A 129 -11.67 -11.47 -3.84
CA SER A 129 -12.08 -10.11 -3.48
C SER A 129 -13.28 -10.15 -2.55
N ALA A 130 -13.29 -9.27 -1.53
CA ALA A 130 -14.53 -8.94 -0.87
C ALA A 130 -15.48 -8.32 -1.90
N GLY A 131 -16.66 -8.92 -2.10
CA GLY A 131 -17.68 -8.41 -3.01
C GLY A 131 -17.97 -6.93 -2.71
N ALA A 132 -18.13 -6.13 -3.76
CA ALA A 132 -17.95 -4.67 -3.68
C ALA A 132 -18.68 -4.00 -2.50
N ASN A 133 -17.92 -3.63 -1.46
CA ASN A 133 -18.38 -2.81 -0.33
C ASN A 133 -18.74 -1.36 -0.73
N GLY A 134 -18.61 -1.01 -2.00
CA GLY A 134 -18.97 0.29 -2.56
C GLY A 134 -20.37 0.29 -3.15
N VAL A 135 -21.15 1.31 -2.81
CA VAL A 135 -22.47 1.57 -3.40
C VAL A 135 -22.30 1.86 -4.90
N ASN A 136 -22.70 0.91 -5.74
CA ASN A 136 -22.58 1.01 -7.20
C ASN A 136 -23.88 1.53 -7.85
N THR A 137 -23.87 1.78 -9.15
CA THR A 137 -25.04 2.28 -9.91
C THR A 137 -26.24 1.32 -9.90
N ALA A 138 -26.05 0.02 -9.60
CA ALA A 138 -27.16 -0.91 -9.42
C ALA A 138 -27.82 -0.77 -8.03
N ALA A 139 -27.08 -0.33 -7.01
CA ALA A 139 -27.62 0.02 -5.70
C ALA A 139 -28.36 1.38 -5.70
N ILE A 140 -28.03 2.29 -6.63
CA ILE A 140 -28.69 3.59 -6.83
C ILE A 140 -29.44 3.59 -8.19
N GLN A 141 -30.30 2.60 -8.40
CA GLN A 141 -31.30 2.63 -9.48
C GLN A 141 -32.53 3.44 -9.05
N ASP A 142 -33.25 4.00 -10.03
CA ASP A 142 -34.53 4.66 -9.78
C ASP A 142 -35.53 3.68 -9.12
N GLY A 143 -36.30 4.17 -8.15
CA GLY A 143 -37.15 3.36 -7.28
C GLY A 143 -36.44 2.36 -6.34
N ALA A 144 -35.16 2.02 -6.56
CA ALA A 144 -34.45 1.05 -5.72
C ALA A 144 -34.14 1.61 -4.32
N VAL A 145 -33.93 2.92 -4.20
CA VAL A 145 -33.85 3.65 -2.92
C VAL A 145 -35.24 4.17 -2.55
N THR A 146 -36.04 3.34 -1.89
CA THR A 146 -37.35 3.72 -1.33
C THR A 146 -37.18 4.50 -0.02
N ALA A 147 -38.17 5.30 0.38
CA ALA A 147 -38.15 6.02 1.66
C ALA A 147 -37.86 5.09 2.87
N ALA A 148 -38.43 3.88 2.89
CA ALA A 148 -38.18 2.87 3.93
C ALA A 148 -36.76 2.25 3.95
N LYS A 149 -35.85 2.65 3.04
CA LYS A 149 -34.43 2.25 3.02
C LYS A 149 -33.49 3.37 3.47
N ILE A 150 -34.02 4.55 3.76
CA ILE A 150 -33.27 5.67 4.33
C ILE A 150 -33.78 5.83 5.78
N ALA A 151 -32.88 5.93 6.76
CA ALA A 151 -33.26 5.97 8.18
C ALA A 151 -34.08 7.23 8.53
N ASP A 152 -34.78 7.23 9.66
CA ASP A 152 -35.87 8.19 9.96
C ASP A 152 -35.48 9.69 9.94
N ASP A 153 -34.19 10.04 10.08
CA ASP A 153 -33.66 11.41 9.90
C ASP A 153 -33.54 11.84 8.42
N ALA A 154 -33.93 10.98 7.47
CA ALA A 154 -33.90 11.25 6.04
C ALA A 154 -34.96 12.28 5.64
N HIS A 155 -34.55 13.54 5.53
CA HIS A 155 -35.37 14.66 5.06
C HIS A 155 -36.21 14.31 3.81
N PRO A 156 -37.54 14.13 3.94
CA PRO A 156 -38.39 13.83 2.79
C PRO A 156 -38.49 15.05 1.87
N VAL A 157 -38.83 14.81 0.58
CA VAL A 157 -39.05 15.86 -0.45
C VAL A 157 -40.23 16.82 -0.19
N SER A 158 -40.91 16.68 0.96
CA SER A 158 -41.84 17.65 1.54
C SER A 158 -41.17 18.62 2.52
N SER A 159 -40.09 18.20 3.19
CA SER A 159 -39.27 19.03 4.10
C SER A 159 -38.20 19.82 3.34
N LEU A 160 -37.72 19.29 2.21
CA LEU A 160 -36.99 20.08 1.22
C LEU A 160 -37.95 21.13 0.64
N ARG A 161 -37.72 22.40 0.98
CA ARG A 161 -38.49 23.55 0.47
C ARG A 161 -38.46 23.59 -1.07
N ARG A 162 -39.52 23.10 -1.70
CA ARG A 162 -39.90 23.49 -3.07
C ARG A 162 -40.52 24.90 -3.05
N ASP A 163 -39.73 25.85 -2.56
CA ASP A 163 -39.96 27.28 -2.73
C ASP A 163 -39.87 27.57 -4.23
N SER A 164 -41.02 27.53 -4.92
CA SER A 164 -41.09 27.91 -6.33
C SER A 164 -40.65 29.36 -6.52
N ALA A 165 -40.14 29.71 -7.69
CA ALA A 165 -39.74 31.09 -7.99
C ALA A 165 -40.89 32.10 -7.76
N ALA A 166 -42.15 31.66 -7.90
CA ALA A 166 -43.34 32.44 -7.55
C ALA A 166 -43.49 32.67 -6.04
N ALA A 167 -43.21 31.67 -5.19
CA ALA A 167 -43.23 31.82 -3.73
C ALA A 167 -42.15 32.78 -3.24
N TRP A 168 -40.96 32.75 -3.85
CA TRP A 168 -39.89 33.73 -3.63
C TRP A 168 -40.33 35.14 -4.06
N ALA A 169 -40.84 35.29 -5.29
CA ALA A 169 -41.28 36.57 -5.83
C ALA A 169 -42.40 37.22 -4.98
N ALA A 170 -43.41 36.45 -4.57
CA ALA A 170 -44.48 36.94 -3.70
C ALA A 170 -43.92 37.51 -2.38
N ARG A 171 -42.96 36.81 -1.77
CA ARG A 171 -42.34 37.21 -0.49
C ARG A 171 -41.49 38.48 -0.62
N ALA A 172 -40.92 38.75 -1.80
CA ALA A 172 -40.23 40.00 -2.11
C ALA A 172 -41.19 41.19 -2.34
N SER A 173 -42.42 40.95 -2.82
CA SER A 173 -43.36 42.01 -3.20
C SER A 173 -44.18 42.61 -2.04
N ILE A 174 -44.57 41.78 -1.06
CA ILE A 174 -45.61 42.12 -0.06
C ILE A 174 -45.30 43.35 0.83
N PRO A 175 -44.12 43.51 1.47
CA PRO A 175 -43.94 44.55 2.49
C PRO A 175 -43.91 45.98 1.92
N ARG A 176 -43.48 46.16 0.65
CA ARG A 176 -43.29 47.49 0.07
C ARG A 176 -44.60 48.13 -0.40
N GLN A 177 -45.50 47.33 -0.99
CA GLN A 177 -46.81 47.83 -1.46
C GLN A 177 -47.78 48.09 -0.31
N ALA A 178 -47.78 47.24 0.73
CA ALA A 178 -48.65 47.42 1.90
C ALA A 178 -48.42 48.76 2.62
N LYS A 179 -47.15 49.18 2.80
CA LYS A 179 -46.85 50.47 3.42
C LYS A 179 -47.29 51.65 2.55
N ILE A 180 -47.09 51.60 1.22
CA ILE A 180 -47.51 52.65 0.29
C ILE A 180 -49.04 52.86 0.36
N MET A 181 -49.82 51.77 0.47
CA MET A 181 -51.28 51.85 0.67
C MET A 181 -51.66 52.49 2.00
N GLN A 182 -50.96 52.16 3.10
CA GLN A 182 -51.22 52.78 4.41
C GLN A 182 -50.85 54.27 4.45
N ASP A 183 -49.69 54.64 3.90
CA ASP A 183 -49.24 56.03 3.82
C ASP A 183 -50.24 56.89 2.99
N LEU A 184 -50.75 56.34 1.88
CA LEU A 184 -51.76 57.00 1.04
C LEU A 184 -53.13 57.13 1.74
N ALA A 185 -53.56 56.09 2.46
CA ALA A 185 -54.81 56.12 3.24
C ALA A 185 -54.74 57.13 4.39
N ALA A 186 -53.58 57.26 5.05
CA ALA A 186 -53.36 58.27 6.08
C ALA A 186 -53.54 59.69 5.53
N VAL A 187 -52.92 60.02 4.39
CA VAL A 187 -53.07 61.33 3.71
C VAL A 187 -54.53 61.64 3.39
N GLN A 188 -55.30 60.66 2.91
CA GLN A 188 -56.73 60.86 2.61
C GLN A 188 -57.60 61.06 3.86
N SER A 189 -57.21 60.48 5.01
CA SER A 189 -57.95 60.63 6.27
C SER A 189 -57.82 62.05 6.86
N THR A 190 -56.62 62.61 6.86
CA THR A 190 -56.33 63.95 7.41
C THR A 190 -57.06 65.08 6.65
N GLY A 191 -57.38 64.85 5.37
CA GLY A 191 -58.09 65.82 4.53
C GLY A 191 -59.59 66.00 4.81
N LYS A 192 -60.21 65.21 5.71
CA LYS A 192 -61.68 65.23 5.92
C LYS A 192 -62.17 65.91 7.20
N THR A 193 -61.30 66.26 8.15
CA THR A 193 -61.71 66.80 9.47
C THR A 193 -61.64 68.33 9.56
N HIS A 194 -62.29 69.03 8.64
CA HIS A 194 -62.49 70.48 8.73
C HIS A 194 -63.95 70.92 8.52
N ARG A 195 -64.88 70.17 9.15
CA ARG A 195 -66.31 70.53 9.27
C ARG A 195 -66.96 69.83 10.48
N THR A 196 -66.96 70.48 11.63
CA THR A 196 -67.83 70.15 12.77
C THR A 196 -68.39 71.44 13.39
N SER A 197 -69.63 71.38 13.87
CA SER A 197 -70.33 72.49 14.52
C SER A 197 -70.68 72.07 15.96
N GLY A 198 -70.51 72.96 16.93
CA GLY A 198 -70.42 72.58 18.36
C GLY A 198 -71.73 72.61 19.14
N LYS A 199 -71.64 72.34 20.46
CA LYS A 199 -72.47 72.99 21.51
C LYS A 199 -72.03 72.68 22.95
N VAL A 200 -71.76 73.74 23.70
CA VAL A 200 -72.21 74.07 25.08
C VAL A 200 -72.21 72.98 26.19
N GLY A 201 -71.43 73.24 27.25
CA GLY A 201 -71.60 72.73 28.62
C GLY A 201 -71.15 73.81 29.64
N PRO A 202 -71.68 73.90 30.88
CA PRO A 202 -72.10 75.24 31.36
C PRO A 202 -71.70 75.70 32.78
N ARG A 203 -71.82 77.03 32.98
CA ARG A 203 -71.92 77.83 34.25
C ARG A 203 -70.66 78.08 35.09
N GLY A 204 -70.11 79.28 34.90
CA GLY A 204 -69.64 80.17 35.98
C GLY A 204 -70.31 81.55 35.84
N ARG A 205 -70.65 82.25 36.93
CA ARG A 205 -71.28 83.59 36.90
C ARG A 205 -70.33 84.69 37.43
N PRO A 206 -70.54 85.99 37.13
CA PRO A 206 -69.49 87.01 37.15
C PRO A 206 -69.67 88.09 38.24
N PRO A 207 -68.72 89.06 38.30
CA PRO A 207 -68.97 90.44 38.73
C PRO A 207 -68.90 91.43 37.53
N THR A 208 -69.99 92.10 37.15
CA THR A 208 -70.37 93.50 37.48
C THR A 208 -69.60 94.64 36.78
N GLY A 209 -70.33 95.55 36.10
CA GLY A 209 -69.91 96.96 35.94
C GLY A 209 -70.36 97.69 34.66
N ARG A 210 -71.22 98.72 34.83
CA ARG A 210 -71.57 99.81 33.87
C ARG A 210 -72.37 99.36 32.63
N SER A 211 -73.57 99.86 32.26
CA SER A 211 -74.38 101.07 32.54
C SER A 211 -73.82 102.39 31.97
N TRP A 212 -74.52 103.16 31.15
CA TRP A 212 -75.88 103.06 30.56
C TRP A 212 -75.77 102.88 29.00
N CYS A 213 -76.66 103.21 28.04
CA CYS A 213 -77.86 104.07 27.94
C CYS A 213 -78.88 103.56 26.90
N SER A 214 -80.03 104.25 26.82
CA SER A 214 -81.06 104.21 25.77
C SER A 214 -81.82 105.56 25.82
N PRO A 215 -82.73 105.91 24.89
CA PRO A 215 -82.98 105.40 23.54
C PRO A 215 -82.92 106.53 22.47
N SER A 216 -83.47 106.23 21.29
CA SER A 216 -83.92 107.11 20.20
C SER A 216 -84.20 108.60 20.48
N ASN A 217 -83.82 109.43 19.51
CA ASN A 217 -84.76 110.32 18.81
C ASN A 217 -84.46 110.26 17.30
#